data_AF-A0A5M3Z0V8-F1
#
_entry.id   AF-A0A5M3Z0V8-F1
#
_cell.length_a   1.000
_cell.length_b   1.000
_cell.length_c   1.000
_cell.angle_alpha   90.00
_cell.angle_beta   90.00
_cell.angle_gamma   90.00
#
_symmetry.space_group_name_H-M   'P 1'
#
loop_
_entity.id
_entity.type
_entity.pdbx_description
1 polymer ?
#
loop_
_entity_poly.entity_id
_entity_poly.type
_entity_poly.pdbx_seq_one_letter_code
_entity_poly.pdbx_strand_id
1 'polypeptide(L)'
;MRKLLSIFKRAVRPFRLSKKGPSVSAKTPRAAQVEPAQVETKIVCIDPRLNAPLENLPPEVRRQILFTLDFEGLRALTHASPVYHQQFILDQKPLLRRCLENTLRSVAVEAYFAQQSSSASFSKERTKDGVAQFLQSYQDRRSSPHSVLQEVSSDEASKMIAFHTSIVEPLVAEFTRWALDNLDKFAGTQQEHQPLSTAEETRVLRAFYRYELCCHLFGLGAHLREEPDHLNFESVEILTLFAVPFEPWEVEEVACVCRFLQNKYEQIFDEISWDVNENNPKFDGERPPTPDGAFDLTGVCLSFFPSPRCVQIANQPIDPRCSFLTAVLSRGLPLLHTVLFRIRNHDHLVTTMQEQIAWPLGSFFDDDTGNALSDTPQYYRRREYPSERDAMQDRRDPLLFQGDCAALAGPDGIWTSLPPLAWTVLWRETYSNIFGFHVPEEIQRWGYVLWDAKRMEETGAKEALTRWIENKWGDYDPRNSIY
;
A
#
# COMPACT_ATOMS: atom_id res chain seq x y z
N MET A 1 -8.07 -16.01 23.38
CA MET A 1 -7.98 -17.34 22.73
C MET A 1 -9.00 -17.55 21.60
N ARG A 2 -10.33 -17.55 21.84
CA ARG A 2 -11.35 -17.63 20.76
C ARG A 2 -11.35 -16.44 19.79
N LYS A 3 -11.02 -15.23 20.26
CA LYS A 3 -11.00 -13.99 19.46
C LYS A 3 -9.83 -13.93 18.47
N LEU A 4 -8.64 -14.37 18.90
CA LEU A 4 -7.46 -14.54 18.03
C LEU A 4 -7.71 -15.63 16.99
N LEU A 5 -8.12 -16.83 17.40
CA LEU A 5 -8.51 -17.89 16.47
C LEU A 5 -9.69 -17.50 15.57
N SER A 6 -10.62 -16.62 15.99
CA SER A 6 -11.69 -16.12 15.12
C SER A 6 -11.19 -15.08 14.13
N ILE A 7 -10.25 -14.20 14.52
CA ILE A 7 -9.57 -13.28 13.61
C ILE A 7 -8.78 -14.07 12.56
N PHE A 8 -8.02 -15.08 13.00
CA PHE A 8 -7.28 -16.03 12.14
C PHE A 8 -8.21 -16.88 11.25
N LYS A 9 -9.40 -17.29 11.72
CA LYS A 9 -10.39 -18.03 10.91
C LYS A 9 -11.15 -17.16 9.91
N ARG A 10 -11.33 -15.85 10.18
CA ARG A 10 -12.11 -14.94 9.32
C ARG A 10 -11.29 -14.38 8.15
N ALA A 11 -9.96 -14.36 8.29
CA ALA A 11 -9.01 -14.03 7.23
C ALA A 11 -8.92 -15.10 6.13
N VAL A 12 -9.32 -16.35 6.41
CA VAL A 12 -9.15 -17.50 5.51
C VAL A 12 -10.50 -18.14 5.20
N ARG A 13 -11.24 -17.57 4.24
CA ARG A 13 -12.18 -18.37 3.43
C ARG A 13 -11.50 -18.63 2.09
N PRO A 14 -11.28 -19.89 1.68
CA PRO A 14 -10.72 -20.17 0.38
C PRO A 14 -11.67 -19.70 -0.73
N PHE A 15 -11.12 -18.91 -1.65
CA PHE A 15 -11.76 -18.51 -2.90
C PHE A 15 -11.94 -19.77 -3.76
N ARG A 16 -13.18 -20.23 -3.96
CA ARG A 16 -13.47 -21.34 -4.86
C ARG A 16 -13.54 -20.81 -6.29
N LEU A 17 -12.45 -21.00 -7.03
CA LEU A 17 -12.48 -20.96 -8.50
C LEU A 17 -13.36 -22.11 -9.00
N SER A 18 -14.49 -21.76 -9.62
CA SER A 18 -15.39 -22.70 -10.27
C SER A 18 -14.72 -23.26 -11.54
N LYS A 19 -14.19 -24.49 -11.46
CA LYS A 19 -13.85 -25.28 -12.65
C LYS A 19 -15.01 -26.24 -12.95
N LYS A 20 -15.80 -25.93 -13.98
CA LYS A 20 -16.72 -26.88 -14.63
C LYS A 20 -15.99 -27.57 -15.78
N GLY A 21 -15.91 -28.90 -15.73
CA GLY A 21 -15.48 -29.77 -16.82
C GLY A 21 -15.89 -31.22 -16.51
N PRO A 22 -16.43 -32.00 -17.46
CA PRO A 22 -17.35 -33.10 -17.17
C PRO A 22 -16.65 -34.43 -16.89
N SER A 23 -17.32 -35.25 -16.08
CA SER A 23 -16.96 -36.62 -15.75
C SER A 23 -17.30 -37.58 -16.89
N VAL A 24 -16.38 -38.50 -17.20
CA VAL A 24 -16.67 -39.70 -18.00
C VAL A 24 -16.13 -40.92 -17.24
N SER A 25 -17.04 -41.85 -17.01
CA SER A 25 -16.85 -43.14 -16.36
C SER A 25 -16.37 -44.18 -17.38
N ALA A 26 -15.34 -44.98 -17.05
CA ALA A 26 -15.08 -46.23 -17.77
C ALA A 26 -14.36 -47.29 -16.90
N LYS A 27 -15.15 -48.32 -16.64
CA LYS A 27 -14.90 -49.72 -16.24
C LYS A 27 -13.50 -50.31 -16.49
N THR A 28 -13.01 -51.06 -15.49
CA THR A 28 -11.95 -52.07 -15.56
C THR A 28 -12.41 -53.34 -16.30
N PRO A 29 -11.50 -54.05 -16.99
CA PRO A 29 -11.40 -55.50 -16.77
C PRO A 29 -9.97 -56.10 -16.78
N ARG A 30 -9.75 -56.97 -15.80
CA ARG A 30 -9.12 -58.31 -15.78
C ARG A 30 -7.81 -58.61 -16.54
N ALA A 31 -6.81 -58.95 -15.72
CA ALA A 31 -5.60 -59.79 -15.82
C ALA A 31 -5.29 -60.64 -17.08
N ALA A 32 -4.00 -60.66 -17.43
CA ALA A 32 -3.27 -61.82 -17.97
C ALA A 32 -1.82 -61.82 -17.42
N GLN A 33 -1.36 -63.01 -17.01
CA GLN A 33 -0.03 -63.32 -16.46
C GLN A 33 1.02 -63.49 -17.56
N VAL A 34 2.28 -63.08 -17.34
CA VAL A 34 3.52 -63.79 -17.78
C VAL A 34 4.71 -63.33 -16.89
N GLU A 35 5.33 -64.27 -16.17
CA GLU A 35 6.66 -64.18 -15.48
C GLU A 35 7.81 -64.45 -16.49
N PRO A 36 9.12 -64.39 -16.16
CA PRO A 36 9.85 -63.83 -15.00
C PRO A 36 11.14 -63.06 -15.41
N ALA A 37 11.76 -62.33 -14.49
CA ALA A 37 13.22 -62.15 -14.47
C ALA A 37 13.66 -61.59 -13.12
N GLN A 38 14.31 -62.46 -12.33
CA GLN A 38 15.01 -62.08 -11.12
C GLN A 38 16.21 -61.19 -11.48
N VAL A 39 16.11 -59.91 -11.18
CA VAL A 39 17.27 -59.04 -11.01
C VAL A 39 17.29 -58.63 -9.55
N GLU A 40 18.19 -59.26 -8.79
CA GLU A 40 18.57 -58.83 -7.45
C GLU A 40 19.12 -57.40 -7.52
N THR A 41 18.23 -56.43 -7.44
CA THR A 41 18.62 -55.07 -7.09
C THR A 41 18.44 -55.00 -5.59
N LYS A 42 19.55 -55.08 -4.84
CA LYS A 42 19.59 -54.75 -3.41
C LYS A 42 18.94 -53.38 -3.23
N ILE A 43 17.68 -53.38 -2.81
CA ILE A 43 17.05 -52.20 -2.23
C ILE A 43 17.80 -52.00 -0.93
N VAL A 44 18.74 -51.05 -0.93
CA VAL A 44 19.22 -50.45 0.31
C VAL A 44 17.98 -49.80 0.92
N CYS A 45 17.37 -50.48 1.88
CA CYS A 45 16.37 -49.88 2.75
C CYS A 45 17.08 -48.74 3.49
N ILE A 46 16.94 -47.52 3.00
CA ILE A 46 17.21 -46.33 3.80
C ILE A 46 16.22 -46.42 4.96
N ASP A 47 16.75 -46.63 6.17
CA ASP A 47 15.95 -46.67 7.38
C ASP A 47 15.16 -45.35 7.50
N PRO A 48 13.81 -45.36 7.46
CA PRO A 48 13.01 -44.15 7.63
C PRO A 48 13.10 -43.57 9.04
N ARG A 49 13.90 -44.16 9.95
CA ARG A 49 14.09 -43.72 11.34
C ARG A 49 15.25 -42.75 11.57
N LEU A 50 15.96 -42.29 10.54
CA LEU A 50 17.13 -41.41 10.72
C LEU A 50 16.81 -39.93 10.93
N ASN A 51 15.55 -39.51 10.80
CA ASN A 51 15.12 -38.16 11.20
C ASN A 51 14.09 -38.29 12.32
N ALA A 52 14.42 -37.80 13.52
CA ALA A 52 13.41 -37.65 14.57
C ALA A 52 12.29 -36.74 14.02
N PRO A 53 11.00 -37.09 14.21
CA PRO A 53 9.91 -36.20 13.82
C PRO A 53 10.11 -34.86 14.53
N LEU A 54 9.74 -33.77 13.85
CA LEU A 54 10.01 -32.39 14.26
C LEU A 54 9.54 -32.10 15.71
N GLU A 55 8.49 -32.80 16.15
CA GLU A 55 7.92 -32.78 17.49
C GLU A 55 8.85 -33.33 18.60
N ASN A 56 9.74 -34.25 18.24
CA ASN A 56 10.67 -34.89 19.17
C ASN A 56 11.94 -34.07 19.41
N LEU A 57 12.07 -32.91 18.76
CA LEU A 57 13.16 -31.99 19.04
C LEU A 57 13.06 -31.45 20.48
N PRO A 58 14.20 -31.19 21.14
CA PRO A 58 14.22 -30.54 22.45
C PRO A 58 13.39 -29.24 22.43
N PRO A 59 12.68 -28.91 23.53
CA PRO A 59 11.86 -27.70 23.60
C PRO A 59 12.61 -26.43 23.14
N GLU A 60 13.89 -26.31 23.47
CA GLU A 60 14.73 -25.17 23.10
C GLU A 60 14.92 -25.07 21.58
N VAL A 61 15.11 -26.19 20.89
CA VAL A 61 15.26 -26.23 19.43
C VAL A 61 13.93 -25.92 18.76
N ARG A 62 12.82 -26.51 19.25
CA ARG A 62 11.48 -26.17 18.76
C ARG A 62 11.16 -24.70 18.92
N ARG A 63 11.60 -24.11 20.05
CA ARG A 63 11.47 -22.68 20.33
C ARG A 63 12.21 -21.89 19.26
N GLN A 64 13.49 -22.17 19.05
CA GLN A 64 14.30 -21.47 18.05
C GLN A 64 13.69 -21.54 16.65
N ILE A 65 13.18 -22.71 16.24
CA ILE A 65 12.46 -22.86 14.97
C ILE A 65 11.27 -21.90 14.90
N LEU A 66 10.45 -21.81 15.95
CA LEU A 66 9.32 -20.86 15.97
C LEU A 66 9.77 -19.40 15.88
N PHE A 67 10.95 -19.03 16.41
CA PHE A 67 11.50 -17.67 16.32
C PHE A 67 12.08 -17.31 14.94
N THR A 68 12.32 -18.29 14.05
CA THR A 68 12.81 -18.01 12.69
C THR A 68 11.69 -17.87 11.66
N LEU A 69 10.44 -18.17 12.02
CA LEU A 69 9.32 -18.18 11.07
C LEU A 69 8.70 -16.79 10.90
N ASP A 70 8.19 -16.55 9.70
CA ASP A 70 7.27 -15.46 9.35
C ASP A 70 5.82 -15.85 9.71
N PHE A 71 4.84 -15.00 9.35
CA PHE A 71 3.43 -15.26 9.70
C PHE A 71 2.91 -16.56 9.11
N GLU A 72 3.21 -16.84 7.86
CA GLU A 72 2.69 -18.01 7.18
C GLU A 72 3.30 -19.29 7.76
N GLY A 73 4.61 -19.32 7.96
CA GLY A 73 5.31 -20.44 8.57
C GLY A 73 4.86 -20.70 10.01
N LEU A 74 4.73 -19.66 10.82
CA LEU A 74 4.27 -19.77 12.20
C LEU A 74 2.82 -20.31 12.25
N ARG A 75 1.95 -19.79 11.38
CA ARG A 75 0.57 -20.27 11.25
C ARG A 75 0.54 -21.73 10.81
N ALA A 76 1.24 -22.09 9.74
CA ALA A 76 1.23 -23.43 9.19
C ALA A 76 1.72 -24.46 10.23
N LEU A 77 2.84 -24.19 10.90
CA LEU A 77 3.43 -25.12 11.87
C LEU A 77 2.57 -25.28 13.12
N THR A 78 2.02 -24.18 13.67
CA THR A 78 1.13 -24.23 14.84
C THR A 78 -0.22 -24.88 14.55
N HIS A 79 -0.67 -24.88 13.29
CA HIS A 79 -1.87 -25.61 12.87
C HIS A 79 -1.60 -27.09 12.58
N ALA A 80 -0.42 -27.42 12.04
CA ALA A 80 -0.05 -28.77 11.65
C ALA A 80 0.31 -29.66 12.86
N SER A 81 0.82 -29.08 13.95
CA SER A 81 1.36 -29.85 15.08
C SER A 81 0.85 -29.35 16.45
N PRO A 82 0.13 -30.19 17.22
CA PRO A 82 -0.31 -29.83 18.57
C PRO A 82 0.83 -29.51 19.54
N VAL A 83 2.00 -30.13 19.34
CA VAL A 83 3.20 -29.91 20.16
C VAL A 83 3.75 -28.50 19.96
N TYR A 84 3.85 -28.07 18.70
CA TYR A 84 4.22 -26.69 18.36
C TYR A 84 3.12 -25.69 18.75
N HIS A 85 1.85 -26.08 18.68
CA HIS A 85 0.75 -25.26 19.16
C HIS A 85 0.86 -24.96 20.66
N GLN A 86 1.10 -25.99 21.48
CA GLN A 86 1.29 -25.83 22.93
C GLN A 86 2.47 -24.92 23.23
N GLN A 87 3.58 -25.09 22.51
CA GLN A 87 4.76 -24.27 22.69
C GLN A 87 4.54 -22.81 22.27
N PHE A 88 3.83 -22.59 21.18
CA PHE A 88 3.40 -21.25 20.78
C PHE A 88 2.54 -20.58 21.85
N ILE A 89 1.63 -21.30 22.51
CA ILE A 89 0.81 -20.74 23.60
C ILE A 89 1.70 -20.28 24.76
N LEU A 90 2.73 -21.04 25.12
CA LEU A 90 3.63 -20.72 26.23
C LEU A 90 4.50 -19.49 25.94
N ASP A 91 5.00 -19.36 24.71
CA ASP A 91 5.89 -18.28 24.27
C ASP A 91 5.19 -17.24 23.38
N GLN A 92 3.87 -17.10 23.49
CA GLN A 92 3.07 -16.35 22.50
C GLN A 92 3.57 -14.92 22.28
N LYS A 93 3.76 -14.15 23.34
CA LYS A 93 4.14 -12.73 23.25
C LYS A 93 5.50 -12.52 22.53
N PRO A 94 6.61 -13.15 22.95
CA PRO A 94 7.89 -12.96 22.27
C PRO A 94 7.89 -13.56 20.85
N LEU A 95 7.14 -14.63 20.61
CA LEU A 95 7.01 -15.20 19.26
C LEU A 95 6.27 -14.26 18.30
N LEU A 96 5.16 -13.64 18.72
CA LEU A 96 4.43 -12.70 17.87
C LEU A 96 5.27 -11.47 17.51
N ARG A 97 6.01 -10.92 18.48
CA ARG A 97 6.94 -9.80 18.23
C ARG A 97 8.03 -10.18 17.24
N ARG A 98 8.64 -11.35 17.43
CA ARG A 98 9.68 -11.81 16.50
C ARG A 98 9.14 -12.07 15.10
N CYS A 99 7.94 -12.64 15.02
CA CYS A 99 7.27 -12.89 13.75
C CYS A 99 6.98 -11.58 12.99
N LEU A 100 6.55 -10.53 13.71
CA LEU A 100 6.43 -9.17 13.16
C LEU A 100 7.77 -8.62 12.68
N GLU A 101 8.85 -8.78 13.46
CA GLU A 101 10.20 -8.35 13.04
C GLU A 101 10.65 -9.05 11.76
N ASN A 102 10.46 -10.37 11.66
CA ASN A 102 10.88 -11.16 10.50
C ASN A 102 10.09 -10.78 9.25
N THR A 103 8.79 -10.46 9.39
CA THR A 103 7.92 -10.14 8.27
C THR A 103 8.06 -8.68 7.82
N LEU A 104 7.98 -7.73 8.76
CA LEU A 104 7.97 -6.30 8.42
C LEU A 104 9.38 -5.73 8.23
N ARG A 105 10.40 -6.33 8.85
CA ARG A 105 11.81 -5.88 8.76
C ARG A 105 11.92 -4.37 9.03
N SER A 106 12.46 -3.60 8.08
CA SER A 106 12.60 -2.14 8.17
C SER A 106 11.27 -1.38 8.15
N VAL A 107 10.17 -2.01 7.69
CA VAL A 107 8.82 -1.42 7.63
C VAL A 107 8.09 -1.48 8.98
N ALA A 108 8.72 -2.07 10.01
CA ALA A 108 8.12 -2.20 11.34
C ALA A 108 7.75 -0.84 11.96
N VAL A 109 8.50 0.22 11.66
CA VAL A 109 8.22 1.58 12.17
C VAL A 109 6.93 2.11 11.57
N GLU A 110 6.78 2.09 10.24
CA GLU A 110 5.56 2.52 9.55
C GLU A 110 4.34 1.73 10.03
N ALA A 111 4.46 0.41 10.14
CA ALA A 111 3.37 -0.44 10.61
C ALA A 111 2.97 -0.15 12.07
N TYR A 112 3.95 0.12 12.93
CA TYR A 112 3.70 0.47 14.33
C TYR A 112 2.94 1.80 14.45
N PHE A 113 3.39 2.85 13.76
CA PHE A 113 2.74 4.17 13.82
C PHE A 113 1.36 4.17 13.13
N ALA A 114 1.19 3.40 12.06
CA ALA A 114 -0.13 3.16 11.46
C ALA A 114 -1.09 2.49 12.48
N GLN A 115 -0.60 1.51 13.26
CA GLN A 115 -1.39 0.86 14.31
C GLN A 115 -1.71 1.79 15.49
N GLN A 116 -0.78 2.64 15.92
CA GLN A 116 -1.03 3.59 17.02
C GLN A 116 -2.11 4.60 16.64
N SER A 117 -2.05 5.10 15.41
CA SER A 117 -3.01 6.08 14.87
C SER A 117 -4.36 5.48 14.49
N SER A 118 -4.50 4.15 14.43
CA SER A 118 -5.74 3.48 13.99
C SER A 118 -6.88 3.46 15.03
N SER A 119 -6.68 4.02 16.22
CA SER A 119 -7.65 3.92 17.31
C SER A 119 -8.73 5.00 17.23
N ALA A 120 -9.95 4.68 17.66
CA ALA A 120 -11.04 5.66 17.73
C ALA A 120 -10.72 6.81 18.71
N SER A 121 -9.98 6.52 19.80
CA SER A 121 -9.49 7.54 20.73
C SER A 121 -8.52 8.50 20.05
N PHE A 122 -7.54 7.99 19.29
CA PHE A 122 -6.64 8.84 18.51
C PHE A 122 -7.42 9.72 17.53
N SER A 123 -8.35 9.13 16.78
CA SER A 123 -9.19 9.91 15.86
C SER A 123 -10.02 10.98 16.58
N LYS A 124 -10.54 10.71 17.79
CA LYS A 124 -11.33 11.69 18.57
C LYS A 124 -10.47 12.81 19.17
N GLU A 125 -9.29 12.48 19.70
CA GLU A 125 -8.39 13.41 20.41
C GLU A 125 -7.41 14.13 19.48
N ARG A 126 -7.43 13.82 18.18
CA ARG A 126 -6.54 14.40 17.16
C ARG A 126 -6.61 15.93 17.18
N THR A 127 -5.46 16.57 17.36
CA THR A 127 -5.23 18.03 17.22
C THR A 127 -4.09 18.32 16.24
N LYS A 128 -3.97 19.55 15.71
CA LYS A 128 -2.84 19.93 14.82
C LYS A 128 -1.49 19.73 15.53
N ASP A 129 -1.38 20.24 16.76
CA ASP A 129 -0.17 20.09 17.58
C ASP A 129 0.11 18.62 17.93
N GLY A 130 -0.93 17.84 18.25
CA GLY A 130 -0.81 16.42 18.53
C GLY A 130 -0.30 15.63 17.32
N VAL A 131 -0.77 15.95 16.10
CA VAL A 131 -0.26 15.35 14.86
C VAL A 131 1.20 15.74 14.62
N ALA A 132 1.57 17.01 14.82
CA ALA A 132 2.96 17.44 14.67
C ALA A 132 3.91 16.71 15.64
N GLN A 133 3.52 16.59 16.93
CA GLN A 133 4.27 15.84 17.93
C GLN A 133 4.35 14.34 17.62
N PHE A 134 3.27 13.77 17.08
CA PHE A 134 3.23 12.37 16.66
C PHE A 134 4.17 12.10 15.48
N LEU A 135 4.21 13.00 14.50
CA LEU A 135 5.14 12.92 13.36
C LEU A 135 6.59 13.11 13.77
N GLN A 136 6.88 14.01 14.73
CA GLN A 136 8.21 14.13 15.31
C GLN A 136 8.64 12.81 15.98
N SER A 137 7.75 12.20 16.76
CA SER A 137 8.00 10.89 17.38
C SER A 137 8.27 9.80 16.33
N TYR A 138 7.54 9.83 15.22
CA TYR A 138 7.76 8.92 14.09
C TYR A 138 9.16 9.10 13.49
N GLN A 139 9.59 10.35 13.24
CA GLN A 139 10.90 10.66 12.69
C GLN A 139 12.04 10.26 13.63
N ASP A 140 11.89 10.51 14.92
CA ASP A 140 12.88 10.12 15.95
C ASP A 140 13.04 8.60 16.01
N ARG A 141 11.93 7.85 15.92
CA ARG A 141 11.95 6.39 15.89
C ARG A 141 12.55 5.84 14.61
N ARG A 142 12.26 6.45 13.46
CA ARG A 142 12.84 6.07 12.16
C ARG A 142 14.37 6.23 12.15
N SER A 143 14.88 7.22 12.87
CA SER A 143 16.32 7.48 13.01
C SER A 143 17.00 6.63 14.07
N SER A 144 16.24 5.87 14.88
CA SER A 144 16.75 5.07 15.98
C SER A 144 17.15 3.66 15.52
N PRO A 145 18.25 3.09 16.02
CA PRO A 145 18.60 1.68 15.78
C PRO A 145 17.76 0.69 16.60
N HIS A 146 16.91 1.17 17.53
CA HIS A 146 16.13 0.32 18.42
C HIS A 146 14.83 -0.15 17.76
N SER A 147 14.54 -1.46 17.86
CA SER A 147 13.30 -2.05 17.36
C SER A 147 12.08 -1.51 18.13
N VAL A 148 11.17 -0.85 17.42
CA VAL A 148 9.87 -0.39 17.96
C VAL A 148 9.01 -1.56 18.47
N LEU A 149 9.27 -2.78 17.99
CA LEU A 149 8.48 -3.97 18.33
C LEU A 149 8.77 -4.49 19.75
N GLN A 150 9.81 -4.01 20.41
CA GLN A 150 10.06 -4.32 21.83
C GLN A 150 8.99 -3.70 22.75
N GLU A 151 8.47 -2.54 22.38
CA GLU A 151 7.47 -1.78 23.13
C GLU A 151 6.04 -2.30 22.89
N VAL A 152 5.81 -2.96 21.76
CA VAL A 152 4.50 -3.45 21.31
C VAL A 152 3.91 -4.49 22.27
N SER A 153 2.73 -4.21 22.82
CA SER A 153 1.97 -5.16 23.64
C SER A 153 1.48 -6.38 22.82
N SER A 154 1.08 -7.46 23.50
CA SER A 154 0.57 -8.64 22.79
C SER A 154 -0.73 -8.37 22.02
N ASP A 155 -1.55 -7.44 22.51
CA ASP A 155 -2.81 -7.04 21.84
C ASP A 155 -2.53 -6.21 20.59
N GLU A 156 -1.62 -5.24 20.69
CA GLU A 156 -1.17 -4.46 19.52
C GLU A 156 -0.51 -5.34 18.47
N ALA A 157 0.39 -6.25 18.87
CA ALA A 157 1.00 -7.20 17.96
C ALA A 157 -0.08 -8.02 17.22
N SER A 158 -1.10 -8.47 17.94
CA SER A 158 -2.21 -9.21 17.34
C SER A 158 -3.00 -8.39 16.31
N LYS A 159 -3.23 -7.10 16.60
CA LYS A 159 -3.91 -6.18 15.68
C LYS A 159 -3.05 -5.88 14.44
N MET A 160 -1.76 -5.65 14.61
CA MET A 160 -0.81 -5.44 13.50
C MET A 160 -0.79 -6.64 12.56
N ILE A 161 -0.71 -7.85 13.11
CA ILE A 161 -0.72 -9.10 12.33
C ILE A 161 -2.05 -9.25 11.59
N ALA A 162 -3.16 -8.99 12.27
CA ALA A 162 -4.48 -9.08 11.65
C ALA A 162 -4.63 -8.09 10.49
N PHE A 163 -4.20 -6.83 10.68
CA PHE A 163 -4.23 -5.80 9.66
C PHE A 163 -3.33 -6.17 8.47
N HIS A 164 -2.08 -6.59 8.74
CA HIS A 164 -1.14 -6.99 7.71
C HIS A 164 -1.70 -8.14 6.84
N THR A 165 -2.05 -9.26 7.48
CA THR A 165 -2.48 -10.48 6.78
C THR A 165 -3.87 -10.38 6.15
N SER A 166 -4.77 -9.58 6.72
CA SER A 166 -6.17 -9.52 6.26
C SER A 166 -6.46 -8.36 5.32
N ILE A 167 -5.62 -7.32 5.28
CA ILE A 167 -5.88 -6.10 4.50
C ILE A 167 -4.67 -5.77 3.62
N VAL A 168 -3.49 -5.61 4.21
CA VAL A 168 -2.29 -5.16 3.48
C VAL A 168 -1.84 -6.19 2.45
N GLU A 169 -1.62 -7.44 2.85
CA GLU A 169 -1.14 -8.51 1.94
C GLU A 169 -2.03 -8.69 0.69
N PRO A 170 -3.38 -8.85 0.80
CA PRO A 170 -4.25 -8.95 -0.37
C PRO A 170 -4.19 -7.72 -1.29
N LEU A 171 -4.12 -6.52 -0.71
CA LEU A 171 -4.07 -5.28 -1.48
C LEU A 171 -2.71 -5.08 -2.16
N VAL A 172 -1.62 -5.43 -1.49
CA VAL A 172 -0.27 -5.40 -2.07
C VAL A 172 -0.17 -6.37 -3.24
N ALA A 173 -0.76 -7.57 -3.14
CA ALA A 173 -0.81 -8.50 -4.25
C ALA A 173 -1.63 -7.97 -5.44
N GLU A 174 -2.77 -7.32 -5.18
CA GLU A 174 -3.59 -6.67 -6.20
C GLU A 174 -2.86 -5.50 -6.88
N PHE A 175 -2.25 -4.63 -6.08
CA PHE A 175 -1.44 -3.51 -6.56
C PHE A 175 -0.26 -3.99 -7.40
N THR A 176 0.50 -4.97 -6.91
CA THR A 176 1.70 -5.47 -7.60
C THR A 176 1.35 -5.98 -8.98
N ARG A 177 0.29 -6.79 -9.11
CA ARG A 177 -0.17 -7.26 -10.42
C ARG A 177 -0.60 -6.10 -11.32
N TRP A 178 -1.42 -5.18 -10.80
CA TRP A 178 -1.85 -4.01 -11.56
C TRP A 178 -0.68 -3.16 -12.05
N ALA A 179 0.31 -2.91 -11.19
CA ALA A 179 1.46 -2.08 -11.52
C ALA A 179 2.37 -2.78 -12.54
N LEU A 180 2.60 -4.09 -12.41
CA LEU A 180 3.36 -4.88 -13.37
C LEU A 180 2.66 -4.99 -14.73
N ASP A 181 1.32 -5.12 -14.77
CA ASP A 181 0.55 -5.07 -16.02
C ASP A 181 0.69 -3.71 -16.73
N ASN A 182 0.78 -2.61 -15.96
CA ASN A 182 1.05 -1.29 -16.51
C ASN A 182 2.51 -1.13 -16.94
N LEU A 183 3.45 -1.76 -16.24
CA LEU A 183 4.87 -1.79 -16.61
C LEU A 183 5.04 -2.45 -17.97
N ASP A 184 4.44 -3.62 -18.17
CA ASP A 184 4.47 -4.36 -19.43
C ASP A 184 3.92 -3.53 -20.59
N LYS A 185 2.79 -2.85 -20.37
CA LYS A 185 2.22 -1.92 -21.36
C LYS A 185 3.15 -0.75 -21.67
N PHE A 186 3.82 -0.21 -20.65
CA PHE A 186 4.74 0.91 -20.80
C PHE A 186 6.03 0.50 -21.54
N ALA A 187 6.61 -0.64 -21.17
CA ALA A 187 7.82 -1.18 -21.78
C ALA A 187 7.57 -1.79 -23.17
N GLY A 188 6.33 -2.14 -23.49
CA GLY A 188 5.96 -2.86 -24.71
C GLY A 188 6.32 -4.34 -24.66
N THR A 189 6.32 -4.92 -23.46
CA THR A 189 6.65 -6.33 -23.19
C THR A 189 5.45 -7.10 -22.67
N GLN A 190 5.53 -8.43 -22.70
CA GLN A 190 4.64 -9.32 -21.97
C GLN A 190 5.53 -10.38 -21.31
N GLN A 191 5.82 -10.22 -20.03
CA GLN A 191 6.73 -11.12 -19.31
C GLN A 191 6.03 -11.79 -18.12
N GLU A 192 6.43 -13.02 -17.83
CA GLU A 192 6.11 -13.63 -16.53
C GLU A 192 7.02 -13.02 -15.47
N HIS A 193 6.41 -12.22 -14.59
CA HIS A 193 7.16 -11.51 -13.56
C HIS A 193 7.63 -12.45 -12.45
N GLN A 194 8.92 -12.33 -12.12
CA GLN A 194 9.46 -12.96 -10.92
C GLN A 194 8.81 -12.37 -9.65
N PRO A 195 8.75 -13.13 -8.54
CA PRO A 195 8.33 -12.60 -7.24
C PRO A 195 9.08 -11.33 -6.86
N LEU A 196 8.48 -10.51 -6.02
CA LEU A 196 9.12 -9.28 -5.53
C LEU A 196 10.44 -9.60 -4.83
N SER A 197 11.47 -8.83 -5.13
CA SER A 197 12.68 -8.88 -4.32
C SER A 197 12.43 -8.22 -2.95
N THR A 198 13.33 -8.46 -1.99
CA THR A 198 13.24 -7.85 -0.66
C THR A 198 13.15 -6.32 -0.72
N ALA A 199 13.85 -5.68 -1.67
CA ALA A 199 13.84 -4.23 -1.82
C ALA A 199 12.47 -3.74 -2.33
N GLU A 200 11.93 -4.41 -3.35
CA GLU A 200 10.62 -4.09 -3.93
C GLU A 200 9.50 -4.31 -2.92
N GLU A 201 9.49 -5.45 -2.24
CA GLU A 201 8.54 -5.77 -1.17
C GLU A 201 8.58 -4.71 -0.07
N THR A 202 9.79 -4.28 0.33
CA THR A 202 9.97 -3.23 1.35
C THR A 202 9.37 -1.90 0.89
N ARG A 203 9.68 -1.45 -0.34
CA ARG A 203 9.17 -0.16 -0.87
C ARG A 203 7.65 -0.18 -1.00
N VAL A 204 7.09 -1.28 -1.51
CA VAL A 204 5.63 -1.43 -1.65
C VAL A 204 4.94 -1.44 -0.28
N LEU A 205 5.38 -2.27 0.66
CA LEU A 205 4.79 -2.31 2.00
C LEU A 205 4.88 -0.95 2.70
N ARG A 206 6.04 -0.29 2.60
CA ARG A 206 6.28 1.04 3.16
C ARG A 206 5.32 2.08 2.59
N ALA A 207 5.10 2.08 1.27
CA ALA A 207 4.12 2.94 0.61
C ALA A 207 2.71 2.75 1.16
N PHE A 208 2.26 1.49 1.31
CA PHE A 208 0.93 1.16 1.83
C PHE A 208 0.74 1.61 3.29
N TYR A 209 1.72 1.37 4.17
CA TYR A 209 1.62 1.81 5.56
C TYR A 209 1.70 3.33 5.71
N ARG A 210 2.51 4.02 4.90
CA ARG A 210 2.56 5.48 4.88
C ARG A 210 1.27 6.08 4.36
N TYR A 211 0.68 5.49 3.32
CA TYR A 211 -0.65 5.86 2.85
C TYR A 211 -1.70 5.78 3.97
N GLU A 212 -1.74 4.63 4.67
CA GLU A 212 -2.68 4.44 5.78
C GLU A 212 -2.44 5.44 6.91
N LEU A 213 -1.18 5.69 7.25
CA LEU A 213 -0.80 6.70 8.23
C LEU A 213 -1.30 8.10 7.81
N CYS A 214 -1.16 8.49 6.54
CA CYS A 214 -1.70 9.76 6.03
C CYS A 214 -3.21 9.85 6.21
N CYS A 215 -3.93 8.76 5.94
CA CYS A 215 -5.38 8.70 6.13
C CYS A 215 -5.76 8.92 7.61
N HIS A 216 -5.01 8.35 8.56
CA HIS A 216 -5.26 8.55 9.99
C HIS A 216 -4.88 9.94 10.50
N LEU A 217 -3.87 10.60 9.91
CA LEU A 217 -3.40 11.91 10.38
C LEU A 217 -4.19 13.07 9.76
N PHE A 218 -4.44 13.00 8.47
CA PHE A 218 -4.97 14.11 7.67
C PHE A 218 -6.31 13.80 6.99
N GLY A 219 -6.69 12.53 6.93
CA GLY A 219 -7.94 12.07 6.32
C GLY A 219 -9.08 11.86 7.31
N LEU A 220 -10.16 11.29 6.79
CA LEU A 220 -11.30 10.80 7.57
C LEU A 220 -10.95 9.55 8.39
N GLY A 221 -10.06 8.70 7.87
CA GLY A 221 -9.74 7.41 8.47
C GLY A 221 -10.93 6.44 8.50
N ALA A 222 -10.77 5.30 9.18
CA ALA A 222 -11.80 4.27 9.25
C ALA A 222 -12.94 4.56 10.25
N HIS A 223 -12.78 5.58 11.11
CA HIS A 223 -13.76 5.94 12.14
C HIS A 223 -14.43 7.26 11.74
N LEU A 224 -15.67 7.18 11.25
CA LEU A 224 -16.49 8.35 10.96
C LEU A 224 -16.62 9.23 12.20
N ARG A 225 -16.28 10.52 12.09
CA ARG A 225 -16.61 11.52 13.11
C ARG A 225 -18.04 11.98 12.89
N GLU A 226 -18.87 11.89 13.93
CA GLU A 226 -20.23 12.43 13.94
C GLU A 226 -20.25 13.96 14.09
N GLU A 227 -19.13 14.59 14.50
CA GLU A 227 -19.06 16.04 14.72
C GLU A 227 -18.08 16.78 13.81
N PRO A 228 -18.40 18.04 13.42
CA PRO A 228 -17.75 18.78 12.34
C PRO A 228 -16.49 19.55 12.76
N ASP A 229 -15.98 19.33 13.97
CA ASP A 229 -14.73 19.96 14.42
C ASP A 229 -13.53 19.24 13.79
N HIS A 230 -13.44 19.39 12.47
CA HIS A 230 -12.36 18.93 11.63
C HIS A 230 -11.09 19.70 11.98
N LEU A 231 -9.95 18.98 11.99
CA LEU A 231 -8.69 19.66 11.86
C LEU A 231 -8.61 20.13 10.42
N ASN A 232 -8.99 21.37 10.16
CA ASN A 232 -8.80 22.05 8.88
C ASN A 232 -7.28 22.25 8.68
N PHE A 233 -6.57 21.17 8.38
CA PHE A 233 -5.23 21.28 7.84
C PHE A 233 -5.32 21.90 6.46
N GLU A 234 -4.58 22.96 6.24
CA GLU A 234 -4.36 23.46 4.89
C GLU A 234 -3.34 22.55 4.19
N SER A 235 -3.48 22.40 2.88
CA SER A 235 -2.65 21.49 2.08
C SER A 235 -1.16 21.84 2.15
N VAL A 236 -0.84 23.13 2.32
CA VAL A 236 0.52 23.62 2.57
C VAL A 236 1.03 23.16 3.93
N GLU A 237 0.21 23.21 4.99
CA GLU A 237 0.57 22.70 6.33
C GLU A 237 0.83 21.19 6.28
N ILE A 238 -0.02 20.45 5.56
CA ILE A 238 0.16 19.01 5.33
C ILE A 238 1.50 18.75 4.66
N LEU A 239 1.79 19.45 3.55
CA LEU A 239 3.07 19.31 2.86
C LEU A 239 4.25 19.65 3.76
N THR A 240 4.17 20.70 4.57
CA THR A 240 5.25 21.07 5.49
C THR A 240 5.47 19.98 6.55
N LEU A 241 4.41 19.37 7.06
CA LEU A 241 4.50 18.24 8.00
C LEU A 241 4.96 16.94 7.32
N PHE A 242 4.62 16.74 6.05
CA PHE A 242 4.91 15.52 5.28
C PHE A 242 6.29 15.55 4.59
N ALA A 243 6.74 16.71 4.12
CA ALA A 243 8.01 16.88 3.40
C ALA A 243 9.24 16.87 4.33
N VAL A 244 9.06 17.05 5.64
CA VAL A 244 10.13 16.93 6.63
C VAL A 244 10.62 15.46 6.73
N PRO A 245 9.75 14.47 7.00
CA PRO A 245 10.19 13.09 7.26
C PRO A 245 10.54 12.25 6.02
N PHE A 246 10.20 12.69 4.80
CA PHE A 246 10.31 11.86 3.60
C PHE A 246 11.21 12.47 2.53
N GLU A 247 12.00 11.61 1.88
CA GLU A 247 12.65 11.97 0.62
C GLU A 247 11.65 12.01 -0.53
N PRO A 248 11.92 12.75 -1.62
CA PRO A 248 10.96 12.96 -2.70
C PRO A 248 10.50 11.66 -3.39
N TRP A 249 11.41 10.69 -3.57
CA TRP A 249 11.04 9.37 -4.10
C TRP A 249 10.17 8.57 -3.13
N GLU A 250 10.30 8.78 -1.82
CA GLU A 250 9.43 8.15 -0.82
C GLU A 250 8.01 8.72 -0.84
N VAL A 251 7.86 10.00 -1.19
CA VAL A 251 6.56 10.62 -1.46
C VAL A 251 5.94 9.99 -2.71
N GLU A 252 6.75 9.76 -3.76
CA GLU A 252 6.28 9.10 -4.97
C GLU A 252 5.90 7.64 -4.77
N GLU A 253 6.53 6.91 -3.83
CA GLU A 253 6.08 5.57 -3.44
C GLU A 253 4.61 5.61 -3.01
N VAL A 254 4.24 6.58 -2.16
CA VAL A 254 2.86 6.80 -1.71
C VAL A 254 1.99 7.26 -2.88
N ALA A 255 2.47 8.18 -3.72
CA ALA A 255 1.72 8.67 -4.89
C ALA A 255 1.33 7.54 -5.86
N CYS A 256 2.22 6.56 -6.08
CA CYS A 256 1.93 5.38 -6.90
C CYS A 256 0.78 4.53 -6.29
N VAL A 257 0.76 4.37 -4.96
CA VAL A 257 -0.33 3.70 -4.25
C VAL A 257 -1.63 4.51 -4.35
N CYS A 258 -1.58 5.83 -4.17
CA CYS A 258 -2.73 6.72 -4.36
C CYS A 258 -3.33 6.55 -5.76
N ARG A 259 -2.48 6.48 -6.80
CA ARG A 259 -2.91 6.30 -8.19
C ARG A 259 -3.65 4.98 -8.40
N PHE A 260 -3.16 3.90 -7.80
CA PHE A 260 -3.86 2.62 -7.80
C PHE A 260 -5.24 2.73 -7.16
N LEU A 261 -5.34 3.39 -6.00
CA LEU A 261 -6.61 3.55 -5.30
C LEU A 261 -7.61 4.40 -6.08
N GLN A 262 -7.15 5.53 -6.63
CA GLN A 262 -7.94 6.39 -7.52
C GLN A 262 -8.53 5.56 -8.66
N ASN A 263 -7.69 4.79 -9.36
CA ASN A 263 -8.14 3.96 -10.47
C ASN A 263 -9.21 2.94 -10.07
N LYS A 264 -9.10 2.33 -8.88
CA LYS A 264 -10.10 1.38 -8.38
C LYS A 264 -11.40 2.06 -7.98
N TYR A 265 -11.35 3.21 -7.30
CA TYR A 265 -12.56 3.93 -6.92
C TYR A 265 -13.26 4.59 -8.09
N GLU A 266 -12.54 5.08 -9.09
CA GLU A 266 -13.13 5.59 -10.34
C GLU A 266 -13.92 4.50 -11.06
N GLN A 267 -13.37 3.28 -11.16
CA GLN A 267 -14.09 2.13 -11.73
C GLN A 267 -15.37 1.81 -10.95
N ILE A 268 -15.30 1.87 -9.61
CA ILE A 268 -16.47 1.64 -8.74
C ILE A 268 -17.50 2.76 -8.94
N PHE A 269 -17.06 4.02 -9.01
CA PHE A 269 -17.95 5.16 -9.23
C PHE A 269 -18.66 5.05 -10.58
N ASP A 270 -17.96 4.61 -11.62
CA ASP A 270 -18.55 4.36 -12.92
C ASP A 270 -19.60 3.24 -12.84
N GLU A 271 -19.29 2.15 -12.14
CA GLU A 271 -20.17 0.98 -11.94
C GLU A 271 -21.48 1.34 -11.21
N ILE A 272 -21.43 2.19 -10.17
CA ILE A 272 -22.60 2.55 -9.35
C ILE A 272 -23.27 3.87 -9.77
N SER A 273 -22.73 4.57 -10.76
CA SER A 273 -23.11 5.95 -11.12
C SER A 273 -24.60 6.12 -11.33
N TRP A 274 -25.26 5.16 -12.00
CA TRP A 274 -26.71 5.19 -12.22
C TRP A 274 -27.50 4.85 -10.96
N ASP A 275 -27.00 3.94 -10.12
CA ASP A 275 -27.69 3.56 -8.88
C ASP A 275 -27.78 4.72 -7.91
N VAL A 276 -26.76 5.55 -7.81
CA VAL A 276 -26.77 6.70 -6.89
C VAL A 276 -27.25 7.99 -7.54
N ASN A 277 -27.58 8.00 -8.84
CA ASN A 277 -28.06 9.21 -9.49
C ASN A 277 -29.43 9.63 -8.93
N GLU A 278 -29.62 10.93 -8.68
CA GLU A 278 -30.90 11.48 -8.20
C GLU A 278 -32.08 11.21 -9.15
N ASN A 279 -31.82 10.99 -10.45
CA ASN A 279 -32.83 10.67 -11.45
C ASN A 279 -33.15 9.17 -11.53
N ASN A 280 -32.54 8.34 -10.68
CA ASN A 280 -32.88 6.92 -10.60
C ASN A 280 -34.32 6.77 -10.05
N PRO A 281 -35.22 6.02 -10.72
CA PRO A 281 -36.61 5.86 -10.28
C PRO A 281 -36.80 5.37 -8.85
N LYS A 282 -35.79 4.76 -8.23
CA LYS A 282 -35.84 4.37 -6.81
C LYS A 282 -35.98 5.56 -5.86
N PHE A 283 -35.64 6.77 -6.32
CA PHE A 283 -35.80 8.03 -5.59
C PHE A 283 -37.06 8.80 -6.00
N ASP A 284 -37.92 8.24 -6.88
CA ASP A 284 -39.15 8.88 -7.30
C ASP A 284 -40.06 9.18 -6.09
N GLY A 285 -40.31 10.47 -5.84
CA GLY A 285 -41.15 10.95 -4.74
C GLY A 285 -40.37 11.67 -3.65
N GLU A 286 -39.04 11.56 -3.63
CA GLU A 286 -38.17 12.39 -2.80
C GLU A 286 -37.81 13.66 -3.59
N ARG A 287 -38.27 14.81 -3.13
CA ARG A 287 -38.07 16.14 -3.74
C ARG A 287 -37.50 17.10 -2.69
N PRO A 288 -36.78 18.16 -3.10
CA PRO A 288 -35.64 18.73 -2.39
C PRO A 288 -35.78 18.86 -0.86
N PRO A 289 -34.68 18.60 -0.11
CA PRO A 289 -33.29 18.45 -0.59
C PRO A 289 -33.00 17.08 -1.27
N THR A 290 -31.83 16.96 -1.92
CA THR A 290 -31.35 15.74 -2.63
C THR A 290 -31.67 14.47 -1.83
N PRO A 291 -32.25 13.42 -2.44
CA PRO A 291 -32.63 12.17 -1.77
C PRO A 291 -31.48 11.57 -0.96
N ASP A 292 -31.78 10.98 0.20
CA ASP A 292 -30.76 10.34 1.03
C ASP A 292 -30.10 9.18 0.26
N GLY A 293 -28.78 9.22 0.13
CA GLY A 293 -28.00 8.25 -0.63
C GLY A 293 -27.96 8.49 -2.14
N ALA A 294 -28.48 9.60 -2.64
CA ALA A 294 -28.22 10.06 -4.00
C ALA A 294 -26.95 10.92 -4.07
N PHE A 295 -26.12 10.67 -5.07
CA PHE A 295 -24.86 11.35 -5.34
C PHE A 295 -24.71 11.59 -6.84
N ASP A 296 -24.29 12.80 -7.22
CA ASP A 296 -23.87 13.06 -8.60
C ASP A 296 -22.43 12.58 -8.80
N LEU A 297 -22.29 11.36 -9.33
CA LEU A 297 -21.00 10.79 -9.74
C LEU A 297 -20.73 10.96 -11.25
N THR A 298 -21.63 11.63 -11.97
CA THR A 298 -21.58 11.76 -13.44
C THR A 298 -20.85 13.00 -13.92
N GLY A 299 -20.52 13.91 -12.99
CA GLY A 299 -19.58 15.00 -13.23
C GLY A 299 -18.31 14.50 -13.90
N VAL A 300 -17.97 15.11 -15.03
CA VAL A 300 -16.69 14.87 -15.71
C VAL A 300 -15.69 15.80 -15.04
N CYS A 301 -14.63 15.24 -14.45
CA CYS A 301 -13.47 16.04 -14.01
C CYS A 301 -12.91 16.65 -15.29
N LEU A 302 -13.25 17.91 -15.59
CA LEU A 302 -12.74 18.64 -16.73
C LEU A 302 -11.30 19.09 -16.45
N SER A 303 -10.43 18.15 -16.10
CA SER A 303 -8.99 18.34 -15.93
C SER A 303 -8.30 18.35 -17.30
N PHE A 304 -8.67 19.30 -18.13
CA PHE A 304 -8.00 19.60 -19.38
C PHE A 304 -7.78 21.11 -19.45
N PHE A 305 -6.89 21.67 -18.62
CA PHE A 305 -6.04 22.84 -18.94
C PHE A 305 -5.17 23.22 -17.73
N PRO A 306 -3.84 23.12 -17.79
CA PRO A 306 -2.98 23.82 -16.84
C PRO A 306 -2.95 25.30 -17.24
N SER A 307 -3.62 26.17 -16.48
CA SER A 307 -3.48 27.61 -16.63
C SER A 307 -2.73 28.19 -15.42
N PRO A 308 -1.66 28.99 -15.59
CA PRO A 308 -0.81 29.48 -14.50
C PRO A 308 -1.43 30.57 -13.62
N ARG A 309 -2.76 30.64 -13.50
CA ARG A 309 -3.46 31.67 -12.74
C ARG A 309 -4.66 31.12 -11.98
N CYS A 310 -4.44 30.13 -11.12
CA CYS A 310 -5.37 29.78 -10.04
C CYS A 310 -5.17 30.70 -8.83
N VAL A 311 -5.17 32.01 -9.07
CA VAL A 311 -5.37 33.03 -8.04
C VAL A 311 -6.82 33.49 -8.16
N GLN A 312 -7.64 33.15 -7.16
CA GLN A 312 -8.93 33.78 -6.86
C GLN A 312 -10.00 33.76 -7.98
N ILE A 313 -10.57 32.60 -8.31
CA ILE A 313 -11.92 32.59 -8.91
C ILE A 313 -12.84 31.73 -8.04
N ALA A 314 -13.52 32.40 -7.12
CA ALA A 314 -14.54 31.87 -6.23
C ALA A 314 -15.84 31.41 -6.93
N ASN A 315 -15.81 31.03 -8.21
CA ASN A 315 -17.00 30.78 -9.05
C ASN A 315 -16.82 29.65 -10.09
N GLN A 316 -15.87 28.74 -9.93
CA GLN A 316 -15.87 27.49 -10.72
C GLN A 316 -16.68 26.42 -9.97
N PRO A 317 -17.59 25.67 -10.64
CA PRO A 317 -18.32 24.59 -10.00
C PRO A 317 -17.33 23.52 -9.55
N ILE A 318 -17.31 23.24 -8.24
CA ILE A 318 -16.59 22.11 -7.66
C ILE A 318 -17.16 20.85 -8.31
N ASP A 319 -16.32 20.02 -8.92
CA ASP A 319 -16.76 18.72 -9.43
C ASP A 319 -17.13 17.82 -8.24
N PRO A 320 -18.43 17.48 -8.06
CA PRO A 320 -18.86 16.63 -6.95
C PRO A 320 -18.16 15.28 -6.98
N ARG A 321 -17.90 14.73 -8.17
CA ARG A 321 -17.25 13.42 -8.33
C ARG A 321 -15.86 13.41 -7.71
N CYS A 322 -15.07 14.45 -7.98
CA CYS A 322 -13.67 14.51 -7.53
C CYS A 322 -13.58 14.83 -6.02
N SER A 323 -14.56 15.59 -5.49
CA SER A 323 -14.81 15.73 -4.05
C SER A 323 -15.14 14.39 -3.35
N PHE A 324 -16.06 13.61 -3.91
CA PHE A 324 -16.41 12.29 -3.36
C PHE A 324 -15.25 11.30 -3.44
N LEU A 325 -14.47 11.34 -4.53
CA LEU A 325 -13.29 10.50 -4.70
C LEU A 325 -12.25 10.78 -3.61
N THR A 326 -11.98 12.05 -3.35
CA THR A 326 -11.12 12.52 -2.26
C THR A 326 -11.57 11.97 -0.90
N ALA A 327 -12.87 12.04 -0.62
CA ALA A 327 -13.43 11.55 0.63
C ALA A 327 -13.21 10.05 0.81
N VAL A 328 -13.50 9.22 -0.20
CA VAL A 328 -13.33 7.77 -0.12
C VAL A 328 -11.87 7.34 -0.08
N LEU A 329 -10.96 8.04 -0.75
CA LEU A 329 -9.52 7.82 -0.64
C LEU A 329 -9.06 8.02 0.80
N SER A 330 -9.51 9.10 1.45
CA SER A 330 -9.12 9.45 2.81
C SER A 330 -9.61 8.48 3.91
N ARG A 331 -10.46 7.50 3.57
CA ARG A 331 -10.96 6.45 4.50
C ARG A 331 -9.93 5.35 4.77
N GLY A 332 -8.87 5.27 3.96
CA GLY A 332 -7.79 4.30 4.14
C GLY A 332 -8.04 2.95 3.48
N LEU A 333 -7.08 2.04 3.69
CA LEU A 333 -7.04 0.69 3.12
C LEU A 333 -8.21 -0.22 3.54
N PRO A 334 -8.80 -0.13 4.75
CA PRO A 334 -9.91 -0.99 5.15
C PRO A 334 -11.15 -0.88 4.24
N LEU A 335 -11.48 0.33 3.77
CA LEU A 335 -12.60 0.53 2.85
C LEU A 335 -12.31 -0.14 1.50
N LEU A 336 -11.13 0.13 0.93
CA LEU A 336 -10.71 -0.45 -0.34
C LEU A 336 -10.72 -1.98 -0.31
N HIS A 337 -10.15 -2.58 0.75
CA HIS A 337 -10.18 -4.02 0.92
C HIS A 337 -11.62 -4.56 1.02
N THR A 338 -12.53 -3.81 1.66
CA THR A 338 -13.94 -4.20 1.75
C THR A 338 -14.60 -4.21 0.37
N VAL A 339 -14.45 -3.13 -0.40
CA VAL A 339 -15.08 -3.01 -1.73
C VAL A 339 -14.52 -4.03 -2.73
N LEU A 340 -13.22 -4.33 -2.68
CA LEU A 340 -12.59 -5.28 -3.61
C LEU A 340 -12.81 -6.75 -3.25
N PHE A 341 -12.84 -7.10 -1.96
CA PHE A 341 -12.77 -8.52 -1.55
C PHE A 341 -13.92 -9.00 -0.65
N ARG A 342 -14.76 -8.11 -0.12
CA ARG A 342 -15.85 -8.48 0.82
C ARG A 342 -17.24 -8.26 0.25
N ILE A 343 -17.37 -7.49 -0.82
CA ILE A 343 -18.62 -7.32 -1.55
C ILE A 343 -19.10 -8.66 -2.12
N ARG A 344 -20.42 -8.87 -2.07
CA ARG A 344 -21.06 -10.15 -2.43
C ARG A 344 -21.85 -10.07 -3.71
N ASN A 345 -22.40 -8.89 -4.00
CA ASN A 345 -23.24 -8.57 -5.14
C ASN A 345 -23.27 -7.04 -5.31
N HIS A 346 -23.87 -6.59 -6.41
CA HIS A 346 -24.00 -5.18 -6.78
C HIS A 346 -24.72 -4.34 -5.71
N ASP A 347 -25.87 -4.81 -5.20
CA ASP A 347 -26.63 -4.07 -4.18
C ASP A 347 -25.79 -3.82 -2.91
N HIS A 348 -25.00 -4.81 -2.48
CA HIS A 348 -24.09 -4.65 -1.34
C HIS A 348 -22.99 -3.62 -1.64
N LEU A 349 -22.50 -3.53 -2.88
CA LEU A 349 -21.56 -2.47 -3.29
C LEU A 349 -22.23 -1.10 -3.19
N VAL A 350 -23.41 -0.94 -3.79
CA VAL A 350 -24.15 0.34 -3.79
C VAL A 350 -24.43 0.79 -2.36
N THR A 351 -24.99 -0.06 -1.50
CA THR A 351 -25.26 0.32 -0.10
C THR A 351 -23.98 0.64 0.67
N THR A 352 -22.91 -0.16 0.49
CA THR A 352 -21.62 0.14 1.13
C THR A 352 -21.09 1.49 0.69
N MET A 353 -21.14 1.80 -0.61
CA MET A 353 -20.66 3.08 -1.11
C MET A 353 -21.54 4.24 -0.69
N GLN A 354 -22.87 4.08 -0.64
CA GLN A 354 -23.78 5.12 -0.13
C GLN A 354 -23.49 5.49 1.34
N GLU A 355 -23.12 4.52 2.18
CA GLU A 355 -22.73 4.76 3.58
C GLU A 355 -21.34 5.41 3.71
N GLN A 356 -20.48 5.25 2.70
CA GLN A 356 -19.06 5.62 2.79
C GLN A 356 -18.71 6.88 1.98
N ILE A 357 -19.46 7.18 0.92
CA ILE A 357 -19.36 8.44 0.19
C ILE A 357 -19.85 9.55 1.12
N ALA A 358 -19.03 10.59 1.25
CA ALA A 358 -19.36 11.81 1.96
C ALA A 358 -18.72 12.97 1.22
N TRP A 359 -19.23 14.18 1.46
CA TRP A 359 -18.48 15.37 1.07
C TRP A 359 -17.11 15.38 1.76
N PRO A 360 -16.04 15.80 1.07
CA PRO A 360 -14.70 15.77 1.62
C PRO A 360 -14.62 16.68 2.85
N LEU A 361 -13.99 16.18 3.91
CA LEU A 361 -13.77 16.92 5.17
C LEU A 361 -12.26 17.06 5.48
N GLY A 362 -11.41 17.14 4.44
CA GLY A 362 -9.96 17.26 4.56
C GLY A 362 -9.25 17.47 3.21
N SER A 363 -8.04 18.02 3.24
CA SER A 363 -7.31 18.55 2.07
C SER A 363 -6.13 17.69 1.60
N PHE A 364 -5.91 16.50 2.17
CA PHE A 364 -4.75 15.67 1.79
C PHE A 364 -4.85 15.14 0.35
N PHE A 365 -6.06 14.77 -0.12
CA PHE A 365 -6.30 14.14 -1.42
C PHE A 365 -7.20 14.94 -2.38
N ASP A 366 -7.58 16.17 -2.02
CA ASP A 366 -8.46 17.08 -2.79
C ASP A 366 -7.97 17.35 -4.23
N ASP A 367 -8.79 17.21 -5.27
CA ASP A 367 -8.28 17.23 -6.66
C ASP A 367 -7.84 18.61 -7.17
N ASP A 368 -7.00 18.57 -8.22
CA ASP A 368 -6.44 19.58 -9.16
C ASP A 368 -6.01 20.99 -8.70
N THR A 369 -6.54 21.53 -7.61
CA THR A 369 -6.10 22.82 -7.05
C THR A 369 -5.86 22.78 -5.55
N GLY A 370 -6.28 21.69 -4.88
CA GLY A 370 -6.37 21.60 -3.42
C GLY A 370 -5.52 20.54 -2.72
N ASN A 371 -5.13 19.40 -3.31
CA ASN A 371 -4.43 18.36 -2.53
C ASN A 371 -3.00 18.76 -2.17
N ALA A 372 -2.51 18.22 -1.07
CA ALA A 372 -1.12 18.38 -0.67
C ALA A 372 -0.13 18.04 -1.80
N LEU A 373 -0.41 17.08 -2.67
CA LEU A 373 0.50 16.72 -3.77
C LEU A 373 0.30 17.53 -5.06
N SER A 374 -0.58 18.54 -5.06
CA SER A 374 -0.94 19.33 -6.24
C SER A 374 0.02 20.51 -6.45
N ASP A 375 -0.04 21.13 -7.63
CA ASP A 375 0.82 22.25 -8.01
C ASP A 375 0.76 23.40 -6.98
N THR A 376 -0.46 23.84 -6.65
CA THR A 376 -0.69 25.04 -5.84
C THR A 376 -0.06 24.95 -4.44
N PRO A 377 -0.29 23.90 -3.63
CA PRO A 377 0.33 23.78 -2.32
C PRO A 377 1.84 23.57 -2.40
N GLN A 378 2.34 22.85 -3.41
CA GLN A 378 3.77 22.70 -3.62
C GLN A 378 4.45 24.04 -3.92
N TYR A 379 3.85 24.87 -4.77
CA TYR A 379 4.31 26.23 -5.07
C TYR A 379 4.36 27.10 -3.81
N TYR A 380 3.26 27.17 -3.05
CA TYR A 380 3.22 27.97 -1.82
C TYR A 380 4.20 27.46 -0.77
N ARG A 381 4.31 26.15 -0.59
CA ARG A 381 5.27 25.54 0.34
C ARG A 381 6.72 25.84 -0.05
N ARG A 382 7.10 25.79 -1.34
CA ARG A 382 8.47 26.21 -1.79
C ARG A 382 8.76 27.66 -1.46
N ARG A 383 7.77 28.53 -1.67
CA ARG A 383 7.92 29.97 -1.51
C ARG A 383 7.99 30.39 -0.05
N GLU A 384 7.16 29.78 0.80
CA GLU A 384 6.98 30.20 2.20
C GLU A 384 7.81 29.38 3.19
N TYR A 385 8.10 28.12 2.84
CA TYR A 385 8.84 27.18 3.67
C TYR A 385 9.91 26.43 2.84
N PRO A 386 10.91 27.13 2.29
CA PRO A 386 11.98 26.50 1.52
C PRO A 386 12.79 25.53 2.41
N SER A 387 13.15 24.39 1.83
CA SER A 387 13.91 23.32 2.50
C SER A 387 15.28 23.12 1.87
N GLU A 388 16.19 22.42 2.57
CA GLU A 388 17.48 22.04 2.00
C GLU A 388 17.33 21.20 0.72
N ARG A 389 16.27 20.39 0.62
CA ARG A 389 15.95 19.61 -0.59
C ARG A 389 15.64 20.50 -1.79
N ASP A 390 15.00 21.65 -1.57
CA ASP A 390 14.78 22.64 -2.62
C ASP A 390 16.13 23.23 -3.09
N ALA A 391 17.01 23.57 -2.15
CA ALA A 391 18.33 24.10 -2.45
C ALA A 391 19.23 23.07 -3.18
N MET A 392 19.19 21.79 -2.79
CA MET A 392 19.90 20.70 -3.48
C MET A 392 19.43 20.53 -4.94
N GLN A 393 18.13 20.68 -5.19
CA GLN A 393 17.57 20.65 -6.54
C GLN A 393 18.09 21.83 -7.39
N ASP A 394 18.09 23.03 -6.82
CA ASP A 394 18.54 24.26 -7.52
C ASP A 394 20.01 24.19 -7.90
N ARG A 395 20.84 23.65 -7.01
CA ARG A 395 22.28 23.43 -7.26
C ARG A 395 22.57 22.27 -8.19
N ARG A 396 21.58 21.42 -8.50
CA ARG A 396 21.76 20.15 -9.23
C ARG A 396 22.73 19.21 -8.54
N ASP A 397 22.64 19.10 -7.21
CA ASP A 397 23.55 18.25 -6.44
C ASP A 397 23.55 16.81 -7.01
N PRO A 398 24.72 16.17 -7.19
CA PRO A 398 24.78 14.82 -7.75
C PRO A 398 24.01 13.81 -6.90
N LEU A 399 23.23 12.95 -7.56
CA LEU A 399 22.46 11.87 -6.93
C LEU A 399 22.56 10.60 -7.79
N LEU A 400 23.69 9.90 -7.63
CA LEU A 400 23.97 8.65 -8.33
C LEU A 400 23.20 7.48 -7.72
N PHE A 401 22.84 6.51 -8.56
CA PHE A 401 22.30 5.25 -8.10
C PHE A 401 23.36 4.44 -7.36
N GLN A 402 23.05 4.02 -6.13
CA GLN A 402 23.99 3.33 -5.23
C GLN A 402 23.59 1.86 -4.97
N GLY A 403 22.63 1.34 -5.72
CA GLY A 403 22.07 0.00 -5.54
C GLY A 403 20.73 0.00 -4.79
N ASP A 404 20.10 -1.17 -4.75
CA ASP A 404 18.75 -1.36 -4.20
C ASP A 404 18.69 -1.64 -2.70
N CYS A 405 19.83 -1.52 -2.00
CA CYS A 405 19.84 -1.64 -0.55
C CYS A 405 18.93 -0.56 0.07
N ALA A 406 17.91 -1.00 0.80
CA ALA A 406 16.85 -0.11 1.30
C ALA A 406 17.33 0.96 2.28
N ALA A 407 18.51 0.81 2.88
CA ALA A 407 19.12 1.83 3.72
C ALA A 407 20.65 1.63 3.83
N LEU A 408 21.38 2.74 3.80
CA LEU A 408 22.76 2.80 4.30
C LEU A 408 22.76 3.61 5.59
N ALA A 409 23.60 3.22 6.55
CA ALA A 409 23.94 4.10 7.66
C ALA A 409 24.82 5.22 7.09
N GLY A 410 24.35 6.45 7.14
CA GLY A 410 25.16 7.63 6.84
C GLY A 410 26.38 7.73 7.77
N PRO A 411 27.31 8.66 7.50
CA PRO A 411 28.45 8.94 8.38
C PRO A 411 28.04 9.32 9.82
N ASP A 412 26.81 9.77 9.99
CA ASP A 412 26.12 10.13 11.23
C ASP A 412 25.34 8.96 11.87
N GLY A 413 25.33 7.79 11.23
CA GLY A 413 24.58 6.62 11.68
C GLY A 413 23.08 6.69 11.40
N ILE A 414 22.61 7.69 10.62
CA ILE A 414 21.20 7.83 10.26
C ILE A 414 20.89 6.93 9.07
N TRP A 415 19.78 6.20 9.14
CA TRP A 415 19.30 5.35 8.06
C TRP A 415 18.60 6.19 7.00
N THR A 416 19.24 6.37 5.84
CA THR A 416 18.64 7.09 4.71
C THR A 416 18.18 6.10 3.64
N SER A 417 16.93 6.25 3.17
CA SER A 417 16.46 5.48 2.01
C SER A 417 17.25 5.93 0.79
N LEU A 418 17.84 5.00 0.05
CA LEU A 418 18.48 5.33 -1.23
C LEU A 418 17.42 5.50 -2.34
N PRO A 419 17.67 6.36 -3.34
CA PRO A 419 16.77 6.51 -4.47
C PRO A 419 16.83 5.25 -5.35
N PRO A 420 15.68 4.80 -5.90
CA PRO A 420 15.63 3.70 -6.86
C PRO A 420 16.22 4.12 -8.21
N LEU A 421 16.64 3.14 -9.03
CA LEU A 421 17.26 3.40 -10.33
C LEU A 421 16.38 4.27 -11.24
N ALA A 422 15.07 4.01 -11.28
CA ALA A 422 14.15 4.78 -12.11
C ALA A 422 14.13 6.27 -11.74
N TRP A 423 14.28 6.60 -10.46
CA TRP A 423 14.33 7.98 -9.98
C TRP A 423 15.59 8.70 -10.47
N THR A 424 16.75 8.05 -10.33
CA THR A 424 18.01 8.65 -10.77
C THR A 424 18.07 8.77 -12.29
N VAL A 425 17.47 7.83 -13.03
CA VAL A 425 17.30 7.93 -14.50
C VAL A 425 16.39 9.10 -14.85
N LEU A 426 15.23 9.24 -14.20
CA LEU A 426 14.27 10.32 -14.45
C LEU A 426 14.90 11.71 -14.30
N TRP A 427 15.76 11.87 -13.29
CA TRP A 427 16.38 13.15 -12.95
C TRP A 427 17.84 13.28 -13.38
N ARG A 428 18.29 12.45 -14.34
CA ARG A 428 19.65 12.52 -14.93
C ARG A 428 20.75 12.55 -13.86
N GLU A 429 20.65 11.66 -12.88
CA GLU A 429 21.63 11.48 -11.79
C GLU A 429 21.90 12.73 -10.96
N THR A 430 20.92 13.64 -10.88
CA THR A 430 20.98 14.85 -10.06
C THR A 430 19.76 14.94 -9.17
N TYR A 431 19.89 15.61 -8.03
CA TYR A 431 18.82 15.70 -7.04
C TYR A 431 17.58 16.40 -7.62
N SER A 432 16.42 15.90 -7.23
CA SER A 432 15.13 16.50 -7.51
C SER A 432 14.27 16.44 -6.27
N ASN A 433 13.58 17.53 -6.01
CA ASN A 433 12.51 17.63 -5.03
C ASN A 433 11.13 17.70 -5.73
N ILE A 434 11.00 17.20 -6.96
CA ILE A 434 9.75 17.16 -7.71
C ILE A 434 9.01 15.86 -7.41
N PHE A 435 7.75 15.97 -7.00
CA PHE A 435 6.86 14.83 -6.76
C PHE A 435 5.39 15.24 -7.00
N GLY A 436 4.47 14.30 -6.84
CA GLY A 436 3.03 14.48 -6.97
C GLY A 436 2.63 14.87 -8.38
N PHE A 437 1.88 15.96 -8.48
CA PHE A 437 1.33 16.52 -9.72
C PHE A 437 2.35 16.74 -10.84
N HIS A 438 3.59 17.07 -10.49
CA HIS A 438 4.64 17.32 -11.47
C HIS A 438 5.25 16.04 -12.07
N VAL A 439 4.97 14.88 -11.49
CA VAL A 439 5.39 13.58 -12.02
C VAL A 439 4.25 13.01 -12.85
N PRO A 440 4.48 12.70 -14.15
CA PRO A 440 3.37 12.29 -15.02
C PRO A 440 2.72 10.97 -14.59
N GLU A 441 1.39 10.92 -14.68
CA GLU A 441 0.60 9.78 -14.21
C GLU A 441 0.98 8.46 -14.89
N GLU A 442 1.46 8.53 -16.14
CA GLU A 442 1.80 7.36 -16.94
C GLU A 442 2.90 6.52 -16.25
N ILE A 443 3.83 7.16 -15.54
CA ILE A 443 4.90 6.46 -14.82
C ILE A 443 4.52 6.09 -13.38
N GLN A 444 3.61 6.83 -12.76
CA GLN A 444 3.04 6.46 -11.46
C GLN A 444 2.20 5.18 -11.55
N ARG A 445 1.50 4.95 -12.67
CA ARG A 445 0.65 3.78 -12.89
C ARG A 445 1.40 2.45 -12.84
N TRP A 446 2.65 2.42 -13.26
CA TRP A 446 3.47 1.22 -13.16
C TRP A 446 4.39 1.24 -11.95
N GLY A 447 4.30 2.24 -11.06
CA GLY A 447 5.05 2.26 -9.81
C GLY A 447 6.55 2.47 -10.00
N TYR A 448 6.96 3.44 -10.83
CA TYR A 448 8.34 3.55 -11.30
C TYR A 448 9.42 3.57 -10.20
N VAL A 449 9.12 4.10 -9.01
CA VAL A 449 10.04 4.13 -7.87
C VAL A 449 10.07 2.85 -7.03
N LEU A 450 9.24 1.85 -7.33
CA LEU A 450 9.08 0.66 -6.49
C LEU A 450 10.01 -0.49 -6.89
N TRP A 451 10.40 -0.56 -8.16
CA TRP A 451 11.13 -1.70 -8.70
C TRP A 451 12.63 -1.61 -8.49
N ASP A 452 13.26 -2.77 -8.35
CA ASP A 452 14.71 -2.84 -8.25
C ASP A 452 15.37 -2.71 -9.63
N ALA A 453 16.68 -2.44 -9.63
CA ALA A 453 17.44 -2.28 -10.86
C ALA A 453 17.40 -3.54 -11.73
N LYS A 454 17.40 -4.72 -11.11
CA LYS A 454 17.35 -5.99 -11.86
C LYS A 454 16.05 -6.08 -12.67
N ARG A 455 14.89 -5.82 -12.06
CA ARG A 455 13.60 -5.83 -12.78
C ARG A 455 13.57 -4.76 -13.86
N MET A 456 14.07 -3.56 -13.56
CA MET A 456 14.12 -2.46 -14.53
C MET A 456 14.89 -2.83 -15.81
N GLU A 457 15.98 -3.60 -15.68
CA GLU A 457 16.78 -4.09 -16.81
C GLU A 457 16.12 -5.28 -17.51
N GLU A 458 15.64 -6.29 -16.77
CA GLU A 458 15.04 -7.51 -17.35
C GLU A 458 13.75 -7.24 -18.14
N THR A 459 12.97 -6.26 -17.69
CA THR A 459 11.73 -5.84 -18.36
C THR A 459 11.95 -4.83 -19.49
N GLY A 460 13.16 -4.28 -19.63
CA GLY A 460 13.45 -3.17 -20.55
C GLY A 460 12.78 -1.84 -20.15
N ALA A 461 12.25 -1.75 -18.93
CA ALA A 461 11.58 -0.56 -18.42
C ALA A 461 12.53 0.64 -18.31
N LYS A 462 13.82 0.40 -18.06
CA LYS A 462 14.85 1.45 -18.02
C LYS A 462 15.03 2.13 -19.38
N GLU A 463 15.18 1.36 -20.45
CA GLU A 463 15.31 1.88 -21.82
C GLU A 463 14.01 2.53 -22.28
N ALA A 464 12.85 1.96 -21.91
CA ALA A 464 11.55 2.55 -22.18
C ALA A 464 11.39 3.91 -21.47
N LEU A 465 11.79 4.01 -20.20
CA LEU A 465 11.77 5.25 -19.44
C LEU A 465 12.71 6.30 -20.05
N THR A 466 13.92 5.91 -20.44
CA THR A 466 14.89 6.82 -21.08
C THR A 466 14.32 7.39 -22.38
N ARG A 467 13.79 6.54 -23.27
CA ARG A 467 13.14 6.97 -24.51
C ARG A 467 11.91 7.84 -24.25
N TRP A 468 11.13 7.51 -23.23
CA TRP A 468 9.96 8.28 -22.84
C TRP A 468 10.35 9.69 -22.37
N ILE A 469 11.42 9.83 -21.57
CA ILE A 469 11.96 11.12 -21.12
C ILE A 469 12.40 11.96 -22.32
N GLU A 470 13.17 11.36 -23.24
CA GLU A 470 13.63 12.03 -24.46
C GLU A 470 12.45 12.52 -25.32
N ASN A 471 11.40 11.71 -25.47
CA ASN A 471 10.23 12.08 -26.25
C ASN A 471 9.33 13.13 -25.56
N LYS A 472 9.16 13.02 -24.23
CA LYS A 472 8.25 13.88 -23.45
C LYS A 472 8.87 15.24 -23.14
N TRP A 473 10.15 15.26 -22.78
CA TRP A 473 10.86 16.46 -22.34
C TRP A 473 11.95 16.91 -23.30
N GLY A 474 12.58 16.01 -24.06
CA GLY A 474 13.71 16.38 -24.93
C GLY A 474 14.82 17.10 -24.15
N ASP A 475 15.15 18.31 -24.58
CA ASP A 475 16.14 19.17 -23.89
C ASP A 475 15.56 19.97 -22.71
N TYR A 476 14.24 19.99 -22.55
CA TYR A 476 13.60 20.66 -21.43
C TYR A 476 13.80 19.86 -20.13
N ASP A 477 14.07 20.58 -19.04
CA ASP A 477 14.16 20.01 -17.70
C ASP A 477 12.99 20.57 -16.86
N PRO A 478 12.06 19.71 -16.40
CA PRO A 478 10.90 20.13 -15.61
C PRO A 478 11.26 20.93 -14.36
N ARG A 479 12.46 20.74 -13.81
CA ARG A 479 12.93 21.47 -12.62
C ARG A 479 13.20 22.95 -12.89
N ASN A 480 13.28 23.37 -14.15
CA ASN A 480 13.48 24.78 -14.52
C ASN A 480 12.19 25.60 -14.52
N SER A 481 11.01 24.98 -14.46
CA SER A 481 9.71 25.67 -14.58
C SER A 481 8.90 25.72 -13.28
N ILE A 482 9.54 25.43 -12.15
CA ILE A 482 8.88 25.32 -10.84
C ILE A 482 8.93 26.65 -10.06
N TYR A 483 9.36 27.73 -10.73
CA TYR A 483 9.51 29.08 -10.18
C TYR A 483 8.69 30.12 -10.94
#